data_AF-A0A7G2N6D3-F1
#
_entry.id   AF-A0A7G2N6D3-F1
#
_cell.length_a   1.000
_cell.length_b   1.000
_cell.length_c   1.000
_cell.angle_alpha   90.00
_cell.angle_beta   90.00
_cell.angle_gamma   90.00
#
_symmetry.space_group_name_H-M   'P 1'
#
loop_
_entity.id
_entity.type
_entity.pdbx_description
1 polymer ?
#
loop_
_entity_poly.entity_id
_entity_poly.type
_entity_poly.pdbx_seq_one_letter_code
_entity_poly.pdbx_strand_id
1 'polypeptide(L)' 'MSKKKETEIQISDSKDGVLLTVGKKTVAEIKNTADDSFDIFVNGKLIKTSKQYADALEEAIKHYNLSL' A
#
# COMPACT_ATOMS: atom_id res chain seq x y z
N MET A 1 20.97 -20.89 -8.81
CA MET A 1 20.43 -19.58 -9.24
C MET A 1 18.97 -19.51 -8.80
N SER A 2 18.71 -18.95 -7.61
CA SER A 2 17.34 -18.78 -7.12
C SER A 2 16.59 -17.85 -8.06
N LYS A 3 15.60 -18.37 -8.79
CA LYS A 3 14.64 -17.55 -9.54
C LYS A 3 14.05 -16.57 -8.54
N LYS A 4 14.38 -15.28 -8.66
CA LYS A 4 13.65 -14.22 -7.95
C LYS A 4 12.19 -14.39 -8.36
N LYS A 5 11.31 -14.72 -7.41
CA LYS A 5 9.88 -14.75 -7.69
C LYS A 5 9.47 -13.34 -8.09
N GLU A 6 8.99 -13.19 -9.31
CA GLU A 6 8.30 -11.98 -9.74
C GLU A 6 7.15 -11.76 -8.76
N THR A 7 7.18 -10.63 -8.06
CA THR A 7 6.18 -10.29 -7.06
C THR A 7 5.34 -9.18 -7.64
N GLU A 8 4.14 -9.54 -8.09
CA GLU A 8 3.18 -8.60 -8.63
C GLU A 8 2.37 -7.96 -7.51
N ILE A 9 2.41 -6.64 -7.43
CA ILE A 9 1.56 -5.85 -6.55
C ILE A 9 0.35 -5.39 -7.36
N GLN A 10 -0.83 -5.84 -6.96
CA GLN A 10 -2.09 -5.38 -7.52
C GLN A 10 -2.63 -4.21 -6.71
N ILE A 11 -2.95 -3.14 -7.42
CA ILE A 11 -3.56 -1.93 -6.86
C ILE A 11 -5.05 -1.96 -7.25
N SER A 12 -5.92 -2.02 -6.25
CA SER A 12 -7.38 -2.04 -6.45
C SER A 12 -8.00 -0.80 -5.82
N ASP A 13 -8.70 -0.02 -6.63
CA ASP A 13 -9.49 1.10 -6.13
C ASP A 13 -10.75 0.59 -5.43
N SER A 14 -11.10 1.20 -4.31
CA SER A 14 -12.23 0.85 -3.45
C SER A 14 -12.92 2.11 -2.95
N LYS A 15 -14.16 1.96 -2.48
CA LYS A 15 -14.97 3.10 -2.01
C LYS A 15 -14.33 3.91 -0.89
N ASP A 16 -13.45 3.27 -0.10
CA ASP A 16 -12.78 3.83 1.08
C ASP A 16 -11.33 4.28 0.78
N GLY A 17 -10.85 4.08 -0.45
CA GLY A 17 -9.47 4.32 -0.86
C GLY A 17 -8.91 3.18 -1.70
N VAL A 18 -7.60 2.95 -1.66
CA VAL A 18 -6.87 2.01 -2.51
C VAL A 18 -6.31 0.84 -1.70
N LEU A 19 -6.45 -0.38 -2.21
CA LEU A 19 -5.91 -1.60 -1.62
C LEU A 19 -4.72 -2.10 -2.43
N LEU A 20 -3.60 -2.35 -1.74
CA LEU A 20 -2.42 -3.00 -2.31
C LEU A 20 -2.44 -4.46 -1.88
N THR A 21 -2.49 -5.36 -2.86
CA THR A 21 -2.51 -6.80 -2.64
C THR A 21 -1.37 -7.48 -3.38
N VAL A 22 -0.81 -8.52 -2.78
CA VAL A 22 0.17 -9.40 -3.41
C VAL A 22 -0.41 -10.81 -3.41
N GLY A 23 -0.79 -11.29 -4.59
CA GLY A 23 -1.54 -12.54 -4.76
C GLY A 23 -2.91 -12.46 -4.08
N LYS A 24 -3.07 -13.12 -2.92
CA LYS A 24 -4.32 -13.14 -2.14
C LYS A 24 -4.23 -12.36 -0.82
N LYS A 25 -3.09 -11.74 -0.52
CA LYS A 25 -2.87 -11.02 0.73
C LYS A 25 -2.90 -9.52 0.51
N THR A 26 -3.65 -8.81 1.32
CA THR A 26 -3.54 -7.36 1.44
C THR A 26 -2.26 -7.02 2.18
N VAL A 27 -1.40 -6.22 1.55
CA VAL A 27 -0.11 -5.80 2.11
C VAL A 27 -0.16 -4.37 2.62
N ALA A 28 -0.97 -3.52 1.99
CA ALA A 28 -1.21 -2.16 2.44
C ALA A 28 -2.59 -1.66 1.96
N GLU A 29 -3.08 -0.62 2.60
CA GLU A 29 -4.34 0.05 2.31
C GLU A 29 -4.07 1.55 2.40
N ILE A 30 -4.48 2.32 1.40
CA ILE A 30 -4.37 3.77 1.38
C ILE A 30 -5.78 4.31 1.48
N LYS A 31 -6.14 4.96 2.58
CA LYS A 31 -7.47 5.52 2.76
C LYS A 31 -7.47 7.01 2.47
N ASN A 32 -8.51 7.47 1.78
CA ASN A 32 -8.72 8.89 1.55
C ASN A 32 -9.33 9.49 2.81
N THR A 33 -8.70 10.53 3.32
CA THR A 33 -9.21 11.31 4.46
C THR A 33 -10.02 12.50 3.93
N ALA A 34 -10.84 13.08 4.80
CA ALA A 34 -11.65 14.26 4.48
C ALA A 34 -10.81 15.53 4.19
N ASP A 35 -9.52 15.52 4.53
CA ASP A 35 -8.58 16.65 4.37
C ASP A 35 -7.72 16.51 3.10
N ASP A 36 -8.22 15.79 2.08
CA ASP A 36 -7.47 15.51 0.83
C ASP A 36 -6.10 14.83 1.09
N SER A 37 -5.98 14.13 2.22
CA SER A 37 -4.79 13.39 2.62
C SER A 37 -5.02 11.88 2.53
N PHE A 38 -3.94 11.13 2.38
CA PHE A 38 -3.92 9.69 2.16
C PHE A 38 -3.29 9.01 3.36
N ASP A 39 -4.11 8.32 4.14
CA ASP A 39 -3.66 7.53 5.28
C ASP A 39 -3.19 6.16 4.80
N ILE A 40 -1.94 5.82 5.11
CA ILE A 40 -1.30 4.59 4.69
C ILE A 40 -1.36 3.59 5.84
N PHE A 41 -2.12 2.53 5.65
CA PHE A 41 -2.24 1.41 6.56
C PHE A 41 -1.42 0.24 6.02
N VAL A 42 -0.58 -0.35 6.87
CA VAL A 42 0.13 -1.59 6.57
C VAL A 42 -0.27 -2.61 7.62
N ASN A 43 -0.79 -3.75 7.17
CA ASN A 43 -1.28 -4.82 8.05
C ASN A 43 -2.30 -4.30 9.10
N GLY A 44 -3.20 -3.40 8.69
CA GLY A 44 -4.23 -2.79 9.54
C GLY A 44 -3.74 -1.70 10.51
N LYS A 45 -2.45 -1.31 10.46
CA LYS A 45 -1.90 -0.23 11.29
C LYS A 45 -1.57 0.99 10.43
N LEU A 46 -2.04 2.16 10.87
CA LEU A 46 -1.63 3.44 10.27
C LEU A 46 -0.13 3.61 10.49
N ILE A 47 0.63 3.74 9.40
CA ILE A 47 2.08 3.97 9.44
C ILE A 47 2.43 5.41 9.13
N LYS A 48 1.66 6.09 8.28
CA LYS A 48 1.91 7.45 7.84
C LYS A 48 0.68 8.03 7.15
N THR A 49 0.60 9.35 7.13
CA THR A 49 -0.37 10.11 6.34
C THR A 49 0.40 10.99 5.35
N SER A 50 0.04 10.94 4.08
CA SER A 50 0.68 11.70 3.01
C SER A 50 -0.34 12.56 2.27
N LYS A 51 0.04 13.78 1.86
CA LYS A 51 -0.85 14.67 1.09
C LYS A 51 -0.85 14.40 -0.42
N GLN A 52 0.01 13.50 -0.87
CA GLN A 52 0.22 13.14 -2.26
C GLN A 52 0.01 11.65 -2.41
N TYR A 53 -0.85 11.24 -3.33
CA TYR A 53 -1.12 9.82 -3.58
C TYR A 53 0.12 9.05 -4.02
N ALA A 54 0.98 9.66 -4.84
CA ALA A 54 2.23 9.05 -5.28
C ALA A 54 3.17 8.73 -4.10
N ASP A 55 3.27 9.65 -3.14
CA ASP A 55 4.07 9.45 -1.92
C ASP A 55 3.47 8.33 -1.06
N ALA A 56 2.13 8.28 -0.98
CA ALA A 56 1.42 7.24 -0.26
C ALA A 56 1.67 5.83 -0.83
N LEU A 57 1.63 5.71 -2.16
CA LEU A 57 1.96 4.45 -2.85
C LEU A 57 3.41 4.04 -2.65
N GLU A 58 4.36 4.97 -2.78
CA GLU A 58 5.78 4.67 -2.61
C GLU A 58 6.07 4.14 -1.21
N GLU A 59 5.55 4.81 -0.17
CA GLU A 59 5.74 4.38 1.22
C GLU A 59 5.08 3.02 1.49
N ALA A 60 3.89 2.76 0.95
CA ALA A 60 3.22 1.47 1.07
C ALA A 60 4.05 0.32 0.44
N ILE A 61 4.60 0.53 -0.76
CA ILE A 61 5.43 -0.45 -1.46
C ILE A 61 6.78 -0.64 -0.75
N LYS A 62 7.39 0.45 -0.27
CA LYS A 62 8.66 0.42 0.47
C LYS A 62 8.52 -0.36 1.77
N HIS A 63 7.43 -0.17 2.50
CA HIS A 63 7.13 -0.95 3.69
C HIS A 63 6.94 -2.44 3.40
N TYR A 64 6.32 -2.79 2.28
CA TYR A 64 6.24 -4.19 1.85
C TYR A 64 7.63 -4.79 1.59
N ASN A 65 8.50 -4.08 0.87
CA ASN A 65 9.87 -4.55 0.60
C ASN A 65 10.74 -4.69 1.86
N LEU A 66 10.53 -3.84 2.87
CA LEU A 66 11.25 -3.93 4.15
C LEU A 66 10.73 -5.06 5.05
N SER A 67 9.52 -5.54 4.80
CA SER A 67 8.87 -6.61 5.57
C SER A 67 9.07 -8.01 4.95
N LEU A 68 9.76 -8.10 3.81
CA LEU A 68 10.16 -9.32 3.10
C LEU A 68 11.53 -9.81 3.60
#